data_AF-A0A6J7GY31-F1
#
_entry.id   AF-A0A6J7GY31-F1
#
_cell.length_a   1.000
_cell.length_b   1.000
_cell.length_c   1.000
_cell.angle_alpha   90.00
_cell.angle_beta   90.00
_cell.angle_gamma   90.00
#
_symmetry.space_group_name_H-M   'P 1'
#
loop_
_entity.id
_entity.type
_entity.pdbx_description
1 polymer ?
#
loop_
_entity_poly.entity_id
_entity_poly.type
_entity_poly.pdbx_seq_one_letter_code
_entity_poly.pdbx_strand_id
1 'polypeptide(L)'
;MEVDVDTELGPITVVSVYVNAGEVETTKQTEKYTFLEAMDQRLTTLQSARRKRPTLVCGDFNIAHHEVDIKNWKGNLKNSGFLKEERVYLDRWFEKSWTDLGRALGGEGPGPYTWWSWRGKGFDTDGGWRIDYVIATSKLAERAQSAVVGKAATYAERWSDHAPLTIDFM
;
A
#
# COMPACT_ATOMS: atom_id res chain seq x y z
N MET A 1 5.09 4.39 12.51
CA MET A 1 6.49 4.54 12.97
C MET A 1 7.28 5.24 11.87
N GLU A 2 8.18 6.15 12.19
CA GLU A 2 9.09 6.80 11.24
C GLU A 2 10.50 6.82 11.84
N VAL A 3 11.50 6.43 11.06
CA VAL A 3 12.90 6.35 11.49
C VAL A 3 13.84 6.68 10.34
N ASP A 4 14.96 7.33 10.65
CA ASP A 4 16.07 7.46 9.71
C ASP A 4 17.06 6.32 9.94
N VAL A 5 17.46 5.63 8.87
CA VAL A 5 18.39 4.50 8.91
C VAL A 5 19.53 4.72 7.94
N ASP A 6 20.75 4.41 8.38
CA ASP A 6 21.93 4.38 7.52
C ASP A 6 21.99 3.04 6.79
N THR A 7 22.10 3.09 5.46
CA THR A 7 22.13 1.90 4.59
C THR A 7 23.27 2.00 3.60
N GLU A 8 23.52 0.93 2.84
CA GLU A 8 24.49 0.94 1.73
C GLU A 8 24.09 1.91 0.61
N LEU A 9 22.80 2.28 0.52
CA LEU A 9 22.28 3.29 -0.41
C LEU A 9 22.45 4.73 0.11
N GLY A 10 23.00 4.87 1.32
CA GLY A 10 23.03 6.11 2.10
C GLY A 10 21.90 6.20 3.12
N PRO A 11 21.81 7.33 3.85
CA PRO A 11 20.76 7.53 4.86
C PRO A 11 19.39 7.69 4.19
N ILE A 12 18.43 6.87 4.60
CA ILE A 12 17.04 6.91 4.14
C ILE A 12 16.07 7.11 5.31
N THR A 13 14.92 7.74 5.05
CA THR A 13 13.79 7.75 5.98
C THR A 13 12.89 6.55 5.65
N VAL A 14 12.59 5.72 6.66
CA VAL A 14 11.64 4.60 6.53
C VAL A 14 10.43 4.86 7.41
N VAL A 15 9.25 4.79 6.81
CA VAL A 15 7.96 4.92 7.50
C VAL A 15 7.21 3.61 7.39
N SER A 16 6.76 3.08 8.53
CA SER A 16 5.78 2.00 8.58
C SER A 16 4.44 2.57 9.02
N VAL A 17 3.40 2.36 8.20
CA VAL A 17 2.06 2.90 8.40
C VAL A 17 1.01 1.78 8.45
N TYR A 18 0.00 1.98 9.28
CA TYR A 18 -1.24 1.21 9.27
C TYR A 18 -2.37 2.24 9.19
N VAL A 19 -2.98 2.36 8.01
CA VAL A 19 -4.14 3.22 7.80
C VAL A 19 -5.34 2.51 8.41
N ASN A 20 -6.17 3.24 9.17
CA ASN A 20 -7.36 2.67 9.79
C ASN A 20 -8.24 1.95 8.75
N ALA A 21 -8.66 0.72 9.05
CA ALA A 21 -9.79 0.10 8.36
C ALA A 21 -11.04 0.96 8.58
N GLY A 22 -11.83 1.16 7.54
CA GLY A 22 -13.03 1.98 7.58
C GLY A 22 -14.31 1.15 7.50
N GLU A 23 -15.43 1.80 7.77
CA GLU A 23 -16.76 1.22 7.66
C GLU A 23 -17.73 2.34 7.30
N VAL A 24 -18.34 2.23 6.11
CA VAL A 24 -19.17 3.29 5.50
C VAL A 24 -20.29 3.73 6.45
N GLU A 25 -20.56 5.04 6.49
CA GLU A 25 -21.57 5.67 7.37
C GLU A 25 -21.32 5.51 8.88
N THR A 26 -20.08 5.20 9.28
CA THR A 26 -19.68 5.15 10.70
C THR A 26 -18.55 6.13 11.03
N THR A 27 -18.29 6.33 12.33
CA THR A 27 -17.16 7.13 12.81
C THR A 27 -15.81 6.56 12.35
N LYS A 28 -15.69 5.25 12.13
CA LYS A 28 -14.44 4.63 11.63
C LYS A 28 -14.04 5.17 10.27
N GLN A 29 -15.01 5.40 9.37
CA GLN A 29 -14.73 5.99 8.07
C GLN A 29 -14.29 7.46 8.20
N THR A 30 -14.92 8.22 9.10
CA THR A 30 -14.50 9.59 9.41
C THR A 30 -13.08 9.65 9.98
N GLU A 31 -12.74 8.73 10.88
CA GLU A 31 -11.39 8.59 11.44
C GLU A 31 -10.37 8.19 10.38
N LYS A 32 -10.74 7.27 9.46
CA LYS A 32 -9.91 6.91 8.30
C LYS A 32 -9.61 8.14 7.44
N TYR A 33 -10.60 8.95 7.08
CA TYR A 33 -10.36 10.17 6.30
C TYR A 33 -9.51 11.20 7.05
N THR A 34 -9.72 11.35 8.36
CA THR A 34 -8.90 12.24 9.20
C THR A 34 -7.43 11.78 9.18
N PHE A 35 -7.19 10.46 9.26
CA PHE A 35 -5.86 9.90 9.13
C PHE A 35 -5.26 10.13 7.73
N LEU A 36 -6.03 9.92 6.66
CA LEU A 36 -5.58 10.11 5.28
C LEU A 36 -5.19 11.57 4.99
N GLU A 37 -5.91 12.54 5.53
CA GLU A 37 -5.53 13.96 5.43
C GLU A 37 -4.23 14.27 6.17
N ALA A 38 -4.05 13.73 7.39
CA ALA A 38 -2.79 13.87 8.13
C ALA A 38 -1.62 13.19 7.39
N MET A 39 -1.88 12.04 6.78
CA MET A 39 -0.92 11.32 5.95
C MET A 39 -0.54 12.12 4.69
N ASP A 40 -1.50 12.74 4.00
CA ASP A 40 -1.24 13.59 2.83
C ASP A 40 -0.32 14.77 3.17
N GLN A 41 -0.57 15.43 4.31
CA GLN A 41 0.30 16.50 4.81
C GLN A 41 1.70 15.99 5.14
N ARG A 42 1.80 14.79 5.75
CA ARG A 42 3.09 14.20 6.08
C ARG A 42 3.87 13.81 4.83
N LEU A 43 3.25 13.14 3.86
CA LEU A 43 3.86 12.76 2.59
C LEU A 43 4.34 13.99 1.81
N THR A 44 3.56 15.08 1.81
CA THR A 44 3.96 16.37 1.21
C THR A 44 5.22 16.93 1.88
N THR A 45 5.32 16.84 3.21
CA THR A 45 6.50 17.29 3.96
C THR A 45 7.74 16.44 3.64
N LEU A 46 7.57 15.12 3.59
CA LEU A 46 8.64 14.15 3.29
C LEU A 46 9.19 14.33 1.88
N GLN A 47 8.32 14.64 0.92
CA GLN A 47 8.69 14.93 -0.48
C GLN A 47 9.37 16.30 -0.65
N SER A 48 9.30 17.20 0.32
CA SER A 48 9.75 18.57 0.13
C SER A 48 11.22 18.67 -0.29
N ALA A 49 11.51 19.56 -1.26
CA ALA A 49 12.86 19.78 -1.78
C ALA A 49 13.88 20.22 -0.72
N ARG A 50 13.41 20.63 0.47
CA ARG A 50 14.26 20.97 1.63
C ARG A 50 14.76 19.73 2.36
N ARG A 51 13.99 18.63 2.38
CA ARG A 51 14.34 17.42 3.13
C ARG A 51 15.39 16.57 2.42
N LYS A 52 15.43 16.59 1.07
CA LYS A 52 16.38 15.90 0.15
C LYS A 52 16.74 14.43 0.45
N ARG A 53 16.14 13.82 1.46
CA ARG A 53 16.43 12.47 1.93
C ARG A 53 15.52 11.48 1.20
N PRO A 54 16.09 10.45 0.55
CA PRO A 54 15.29 9.38 -0.03
C PRO A 54 14.39 8.77 1.05
N THR A 55 13.11 8.59 0.72
CA THR A 55 12.11 8.13 1.68
C THR A 55 11.35 6.93 1.12
N LEU A 56 11.12 5.95 1.99
CA LEU A 56 10.29 4.77 1.77
C LEU A 56 9.16 4.77 2.79
N VAL A 57 7.93 4.57 2.33
CA VAL A 57 6.74 4.41 3.18
C VAL A 57 6.12 3.06 2.84
N CYS A 58 5.93 2.22 3.85
CA CYS A 58 5.37 0.89 3.67
C CYS A 58 4.29 0.55 4.69
N GLY A 59 3.43 -0.39 4.33
CA GLY A 59 2.45 -0.99 5.23
C GLY A 59 1.06 -1.09 4.62
N ASP A 60 0.08 -1.35 5.48
CA ASP A 60 -1.31 -1.53 5.10
C ASP A 60 -2.01 -0.17 4.96
N PHE A 61 -2.40 0.16 3.73
CA PHE A 61 -3.09 1.40 3.42
C PHE A 61 -4.61 1.23 3.51
N ASN A 62 -5.10 0.00 3.65
CA ASN A 62 -6.53 -0.32 3.68
C ASN A 62 -7.31 0.23 2.47
N ILE A 63 -6.66 0.39 1.31
CA ILE A 63 -7.24 0.91 0.06
C ILE A 63 -6.65 0.16 -1.13
N ALA A 64 -7.51 -0.42 -1.98
CA ALA A 64 -7.12 -0.91 -3.31
C ALA A 64 -7.26 0.24 -4.32
N HIS A 65 -6.24 0.48 -5.15
CA HIS A 65 -6.18 1.67 -6.01
C HIS A 65 -7.04 1.54 -7.27
N HIS A 66 -6.83 0.48 -8.04
CA HIS A 66 -7.49 0.25 -9.32
C HIS A 66 -8.30 -1.04 -9.33
N GLU A 67 -9.12 -1.26 -10.36
CA GLU A 67 -9.94 -2.48 -10.48
C GLU A 67 -9.08 -3.75 -10.50
N VAL A 68 -7.86 -3.66 -11.03
CA VAL A 68 -6.88 -4.76 -11.03
C VAL A 68 -6.35 -5.11 -9.63
N ASP A 69 -6.53 -4.22 -8.64
CA ASP A 69 -6.06 -4.39 -7.26
C ASP A 69 -7.05 -5.15 -6.38
N ILE A 70 -8.23 -5.50 -6.89
CA ILE A 70 -9.24 -6.22 -6.11
C ILE A 70 -10.05 -7.14 -7.03
N LYS A 71 -10.12 -8.42 -6.67
CA LYS A 71 -10.80 -9.42 -7.52
C LYS A 71 -12.27 -9.09 -7.79
N ASN A 72 -13.02 -8.71 -6.75
CA ASN A 72 -14.45 -8.37 -6.85
C ASN A 72 -14.67 -6.85 -6.78
N TRP A 73 -14.01 -6.09 -7.65
CA TRP A 73 -14.09 -4.62 -7.66
C TRP A 73 -15.54 -4.11 -7.78
N LYS A 74 -16.37 -4.72 -8.66
CA LYS A 74 -17.76 -4.30 -8.89
C LYS A 74 -18.60 -4.34 -7.62
N GLY A 75 -18.45 -5.41 -6.83
CA GLY A 75 -19.18 -5.59 -5.57
C GLY A 75 -18.69 -4.68 -4.44
N ASN A 76 -17.53 -4.03 -4.59
CA ASN A 76 -16.89 -3.24 -3.53
C ASN A 76 -16.84 -1.74 -3.81
N LEU A 77 -17.43 -1.25 -4.91
CA LEU A 77 -17.49 0.18 -5.24
C LEU A 77 -18.12 1.05 -4.14
N LYS A 78 -18.91 0.45 -3.23
CA LYS A 78 -19.57 1.11 -2.10
C LYS A 78 -19.04 0.66 -0.74
N ASN A 79 -17.93 -0.07 -0.71
CA ASN A 79 -17.33 -0.57 0.52
C ASN A 79 -16.04 0.18 0.83
N SER A 80 -15.76 0.38 2.12
CA SER A 80 -14.48 0.93 2.56
C SER A 80 -13.33 0.09 2.03
N GLY A 81 -12.26 0.77 1.60
CA GLY A 81 -11.11 0.22 0.92
C GLY A 81 -11.21 0.24 -0.61
N PHE A 82 -12.36 0.57 -1.19
CA PHE A 82 -12.49 0.78 -2.64
C PHE A 82 -13.45 1.91 -3.01
N LEU A 83 -13.75 2.80 -2.05
CA LEU A 83 -14.55 3.99 -2.33
C LEU A 83 -13.81 4.90 -3.32
N LYS A 84 -14.56 5.67 -4.11
CA LYS A 84 -13.96 6.63 -5.04
C LYS A 84 -13.11 7.66 -4.30
N GLU A 85 -13.61 8.15 -3.17
CA GLU A 85 -12.99 9.19 -2.35
C GLU A 85 -11.69 8.71 -1.70
N GLU A 86 -11.59 7.43 -1.36
CA GLU A 86 -10.36 6.82 -0.85
C GLU A 86 -9.29 6.71 -1.93
N ARG A 87 -9.68 6.26 -3.14
CA ARG A 87 -8.77 6.09 -4.27
C ARG A 87 -8.15 7.39 -4.76
N VAL A 88 -8.87 8.51 -4.61
CA VAL A 88 -8.36 9.86 -4.93
C VAL A 88 -7.09 10.22 -4.13
N TYR A 89 -6.90 9.69 -2.92
CA TYR A 89 -5.65 9.90 -2.18
C TYR A 89 -4.47 9.20 -2.87
N LEU A 90 -4.66 7.96 -3.32
CA LEU A 90 -3.62 7.22 -4.04
C LEU A 90 -3.31 7.86 -5.39
N ASP A 91 -4.34 8.28 -6.15
CA ASP A 91 -4.17 9.07 -7.38
C ASP A 91 -3.27 10.29 -7.12
N ARG A 92 -3.63 11.10 -6.10
CA ARG A 92 -2.89 12.30 -5.73
C ARG A 92 -1.44 12.02 -5.34
N TRP A 93 -1.17 10.93 -4.63
CA TRP A 93 0.19 10.61 -4.18
C TRP A 93 1.06 10.14 -5.34
N PHE A 94 0.52 9.33 -6.24
CA PHE A 94 1.26 8.73 -7.34
C PHE A 94 1.41 9.65 -8.56
N GLU A 95 0.46 10.56 -8.81
CA GLU A 95 0.61 11.63 -9.82
C GLU A 95 1.71 12.64 -9.47
N LYS A 96 2.00 12.83 -8.18
CA LYS A 96 3.02 13.79 -7.74
C LYS A 96 4.43 13.20 -7.91
N SER A 97 4.91 12.43 -6.94
CA SER A 97 6.27 11.84 -6.99
C SER A 97 6.49 10.65 -6.07
N TRP A 98 5.42 10.00 -5.59
CA TRP A 98 5.55 8.71 -4.93
C TRP A 98 5.38 7.61 -5.98
N THR A 99 6.33 6.68 -6.04
CA THR A 99 6.24 5.53 -6.92
C THR A 99 5.74 4.33 -6.11
N ASP A 100 4.61 3.75 -6.51
CA ASP A 100 4.13 2.45 -6.01
C ASP A 100 5.02 1.33 -6.57
N LEU A 101 5.95 0.83 -5.74
CA LEU A 101 6.92 -0.17 -6.16
C LEU A 101 6.28 -1.54 -6.39
N GLY A 102 5.18 -1.84 -5.69
CA GLY A 102 4.44 -3.08 -5.88
C GLY A 102 3.82 -3.16 -7.27
N ARG A 103 3.23 -2.05 -7.75
CA ARG A 103 2.69 -1.96 -9.12
C ARG A 103 3.81 -1.83 -10.15
N ALA A 104 4.80 -0.96 -9.92
CA ALA A 104 5.88 -0.70 -10.88
C ALA A 104 6.71 -1.96 -11.21
N LEU A 105 6.94 -2.84 -10.23
CA LEU A 105 7.74 -4.06 -10.39
C LEU A 105 6.88 -5.33 -10.53
N GLY A 106 5.62 -5.31 -10.06
CA GLY A 106 4.70 -6.45 -10.10
C GLY A 106 3.87 -6.58 -11.38
N GLY A 107 3.99 -5.64 -12.33
CA GLY A 107 3.28 -5.62 -13.62
C GLY A 107 1.87 -5.01 -13.53
N GLU A 108 1.10 -5.04 -14.61
CA GLU A 108 -0.22 -4.35 -14.70
C GLU A 108 -1.38 -5.06 -13.97
N GLY A 109 -1.16 -6.29 -13.48
CA GLY A 109 -2.16 -7.09 -12.77
C GLY A 109 -2.99 -8.01 -13.67
N PRO A 110 -4.09 -8.61 -13.14
CA PRO A 110 -4.64 -8.41 -11.79
C PRO A 110 -3.69 -8.87 -10.67
N GLY A 111 -3.76 -8.19 -9.51
CA GLY A 111 -2.84 -8.41 -8.40
C GLY A 111 -1.39 -7.99 -8.72
N PRO A 112 -0.39 -8.60 -8.07
CA PRO A 112 -0.55 -9.57 -6.98
C PRO A 112 -1.30 -8.96 -5.79
N TYR A 113 -2.20 -9.74 -5.19
CA TYR A 113 -2.93 -9.32 -4.00
C TYR A 113 -2.08 -9.54 -2.75
N THR A 114 -2.32 -8.75 -1.70
CA THR A 114 -1.59 -8.85 -0.43
C THR A 114 -2.51 -9.22 0.72
N TRP A 115 -3.83 -9.17 0.56
CA TRP A 115 -4.82 -9.50 1.57
C TRP A 115 -5.92 -10.42 1.06
N TRP A 116 -6.33 -11.38 1.88
CA TRP A 116 -7.50 -12.23 1.65
C TRP A 116 -8.20 -12.52 2.97
N SER A 117 -9.51 -12.25 3.00
CA SER A 117 -10.36 -12.55 4.17
C SER A 117 -10.17 -13.97 4.68
N TRP A 118 -10.18 -14.12 6.00
CA TRP A 118 -10.31 -15.41 6.67
C TRP A 118 -11.64 -16.11 6.38
N ARG A 119 -12.67 -15.35 5.99
CA ARG A 119 -14.01 -15.86 5.73
C ARG A 119 -14.14 -16.37 4.30
N GLY A 120 -14.85 -17.48 4.15
CA GLY A 120 -15.13 -18.09 2.85
C GLY A 120 -13.87 -18.67 2.20
N LYS A 121 -13.88 -18.76 0.88
CA LYS A 121 -12.81 -19.39 0.08
C LYS A 121 -11.90 -18.38 -0.62
N GLY A 122 -11.90 -17.12 -0.18
CA GLY A 122 -11.20 -16.02 -0.85
C GLY A 122 -9.72 -16.31 -1.05
N PHE A 123 -9.04 -16.91 -0.08
CA PHE A 123 -7.64 -17.28 -0.23
C PHE A 123 -7.41 -18.35 -1.31
N ASP A 124 -8.20 -19.43 -1.26
CA ASP A 124 -8.09 -20.59 -2.15
C ASP A 124 -8.45 -20.23 -3.60
N THR A 125 -9.41 -19.34 -3.80
CA THR A 125 -9.84 -18.87 -5.13
C THR A 125 -9.12 -17.60 -5.58
N ASP A 126 -8.13 -17.14 -4.82
CA ASP A 126 -7.42 -15.88 -5.04
C ASP A 126 -8.33 -14.64 -5.18
N GLY A 127 -9.42 -14.63 -4.41
CA GLY A 127 -10.31 -13.49 -4.22
C GLY A 127 -9.73 -12.46 -3.24
N GLY A 128 -8.60 -11.85 -3.63
CA GLY A 128 -7.84 -10.95 -2.78
C GLY A 128 -7.94 -9.47 -3.13
N TRP A 129 -7.26 -8.67 -2.32
CA TRP A 129 -7.07 -7.23 -2.46
C TRP A 129 -5.58 -6.90 -2.35
N ARG A 130 -5.10 -5.92 -3.10
CA ARG A 130 -3.79 -5.31 -2.93
C ARG A 130 -3.98 -4.02 -2.14
N ILE A 131 -3.72 -4.09 -0.83
CA ILE A 131 -3.89 -2.97 0.10
C ILE A 131 -2.62 -2.67 0.89
N ASP A 132 -1.59 -3.50 0.75
CA ASP A 132 -0.26 -3.27 1.31
C ASP A 132 0.63 -2.67 0.23
N TYR A 133 1.30 -1.57 0.57
CA TYR A 133 2.11 -0.81 -0.36
C TYR A 133 3.53 -0.65 0.15
N VAL A 134 4.45 -0.51 -0.79
CA VAL A 134 5.76 0.10 -0.57
C VAL A 134 5.86 1.23 -1.59
N ILE A 135 5.84 2.47 -1.11
CA ILE A 135 5.96 3.66 -1.95
C ILE A 135 7.27 4.36 -1.65
N ALA A 136 7.93 4.86 -2.69
CA ALA A 136 9.23 5.51 -2.53
C ALA A 136 9.31 6.82 -3.32
N THR A 137 10.16 7.73 -2.86
CA THR A 137 10.60 8.87 -3.66
C THR A 137 11.33 8.40 -4.92
N SER A 138 11.16 9.09 -6.06
CA SER A 138 11.64 8.64 -7.38
C SER A 138 13.09 8.14 -7.41
N LYS A 139 14.04 8.85 -6.77
CA LYS A 139 15.46 8.43 -6.73
C LYS A 139 15.69 7.10 -6.01
N LEU A 140 14.91 6.81 -4.99
CA LEU A 140 14.97 5.52 -4.29
C LEU A 140 14.25 4.44 -5.10
N ALA A 141 13.16 4.80 -5.77
CA ALA A 141 12.44 3.89 -6.65
C ALA A 141 13.32 3.38 -7.81
N GLU A 142 14.19 4.22 -8.37
CA GLU A 142 15.19 3.84 -9.39
C GLU A 142 16.16 2.74 -8.93
N ARG A 143 16.30 2.54 -7.61
CA ARG A 143 17.17 1.51 -7.00
C ARG A 143 16.43 0.20 -6.72
N ALA A 144 15.11 0.19 -6.84
CA ALA A 144 14.30 -1.01 -6.58
C ALA A 144 14.41 -2.00 -7.75
N GLN A 145 14.64 -3.27 -7.45
CA GLN A 145 14.91 -4.32 -8.43
C GLN A 145 13.75 -5.31 -8.59
N SER A 146 13.11 -5.68 -7.47
CA SER A 146 12.08 -6.73 -7.45
C SER A 146 10.97 -6.36 -6.48
N ALA A 147 9.77 -6.89 -6.74
CA ALA A 147 8.68 -6.93 -5.78
C ALA A 147 8.13 -8.35 -5.70
N VAL A 148 8.04 -8.89 -4.50
CA VAL A 148 7.53 -10.24 -4.25
C VAL A 148 6.45 -10.19 -3.19
N VAL A 149 5.30 -10.79 -3.47
CA VAL A 149 4.28 -11.07 -2.44
C VAL A 149 4.45 -12.50 -1.96
N GLY A 150 4.80 -12.66 -0.68
CA GLY A 150 4.99 -13.96 -0.03
C GLY A 150 3.68 -14.63 0.35
N LYS A 151 2.76 -14.85 -0.60
CA LYS A 151 1.51 -15.59 -0.35
C LYS A 151 1.85 -17.02 0.07
N ALA A 152 1.30 -17.48 1.20
CA ALA A 152 1.48 -18.86 1.66
C ALA A 152 0.94 -19.86 0.62
N ALA A 153 1.53 -21.06 0.56
CA ALA A 153 1.14 -22.08 -0.42
C ALA A 153 -0.27 -22.63 -0.15
N THR A 154 -0.67 -22.75 1.12
CA THR A 154 -1.99 -23.21 1.53
C THR A 154 -2.62 -22.29 2.58
N TYR A 155 -3.95 -22.36 2.73
CA TYR A 155 -4.70 -21.58 3.73
C TYR A 155 -4.20 -21.83 5.16
N ALA A 156 -3.84 -23.09 5.47
CA ALA A 156 -3.40 -23.50 6.81
C ALA A 156 -2.01 -22.98 7.17
N GLU A 157 -1.17 -22.69 6.19
CA GLU A 157 0.20 -22.18 6.38
C GLU A 157 0.27 -20.65 6.48
N ARG A 158 -0.87 -19.96 6.32
CA ARG A 158 -0.93 -18.50 6.43
C ARG A 158 -0.65 -18.05 7.86
N TRP A 159 0.19 -17.05 8.00
CA TRP A 159 0.46 -16.40 9.30
C TRP A 159 -0.48 -15.22 9.57
N SER A 160 -1.10 -14.68 8.53
CA SER A 160 -2.01 -13.53 8.57
C SER A 160 -3.01 -13.60 7.40
N ASP A 161 -4.09 -12.82 7.50
CA ASP A 161 -4.92 -12.47 6.36
C ASP A 161 -4.16 -11.62 5.32
N HIS A 162 -3.03 -11.03 5.70
CA HIS A 162 -2.06 -10.41 4.80
C HIS A 162 -0.91 -11.37 4.43
N ALA A 163 -0.30 -11.13 3.28
CA ALA A 163 0.98 -11.69 2.85
C ALA A 163 2.03 -10.57 2.78
N PRO A 164 3.29 -10.84 3.17
CA PRO A 164 4.34 -9.84 3.12
C PRO A 164 4.61 -9.39 1.68
N LEU A 165 4.70 -8.07 1.48
CA LEU A 165 5.25 -7.45 0.27
C LEU A 165 6.73 -7.11 0.53
N THR A 166 7.63 -7.73 -0.22
CA THR A 166 9.08 -7.53 -0.12
C THR A 166 9.59 -6.81 -1.36
N ILE A 167 10.39 -5.77 -1.16
CA ILE A 167 11.09 -5.04 -2.21
C ILE A 167 12.59 -5.15 -1.98
N ASP A 168 13.33 -5.60 -2.99
CA ASP A 168 14.79 -5.60 -2.96
C ASP A 168 15.34 -4.35 -3.66
N PHE A 169 16.39 -3.76 -3.09
CA PHE A 169 17.08 -2.59 -3.63
C PHE A 169 18.54 -2.93 -3.96
N MET A 170 19.10 -2.36 -5.04
CA MET A 170 20.54 -2.36 -5.36
C MET A 170 21.18 -1.05 -4.99
#